data_AF-A0A7L1UZL2-F1
#
_entry.id   AF-A0A7L1UZL2-F1
#
_cell.length_a   1.000
_cell.length_b   1.000
_cell.length_c   1.000
_cell.angle_alpha   90.00
_cell.angle_beta   90.00
_cell.angle_gamma   90.00
#
_symmetry.space_group_name_H-M   'P 1'
#
loop_
_entity.id
_entity.type
_entity.pdbx_description
1 polymer ?
#
loop_
_entity_poly.entity_id
_entity_poly.type
_entity_poly.pdbx_seq_one_letter_code
_entity_poly.pdbx_strand_id
1 'polypeptide(L)'
;MRAFLRGSGGCFQLKGDTTTIGSQPGADIVLQSAGVADRHAAVKFSASDNSFTLQDFNSPHGTFVNSCQVQNAAVRVGPGDILSFGTAGASFELVVDGAAQVGVGMSRERCQGKVPGDVGWVGMSREGSRGRW
;
A
#
# COMPACT_ATOMS: atom_id res chain seq x y z
N MET A 1 13.00 10.26 4.79
CA MET A 1 11.70 10.62 4.18
C MET A 1 10.82 9.38 4.12
N ARG A 2 9.50 9.53 4.28
CA ARG A 2 8.55 8.40 4.19
C ARG A 2 7.77 8.56 2.88
N ALA A 3 7.59 7.49 2.13
CA ALA A 3 6.79 7.50 0.90
C ALA A 3 5.77 6.38 0.93
N PHE A 4 4.64 6.56 0.24
CA PHE A 4 3.48 5.70 0.25
C PHE A 4 2.92 5.55 -1.17
N LEU A 5 2.54 4.34 -1.57
CA LEU A 5 1.71 4.09 -2.74
C LEU A 5 0.26 4.02 -2.28
N ARG A 6 -0.56 4.95 -2.74
CA ARG A 6 -1.98 5.01 -2.43
C ARG A 6 -2.80 4.43 -3.58
N GLY A 7 -3.42 3.28 -3.36
CA GLY A 7 -4.34 2.66 -4.31
C GLY A 7 -5.77 2.67 -3.80
N SER A 8 -6.68 2.11 -4.61
CA SER A 8 -8.08 1.90 -4.26
C SER A 8 -8.29 0.98 -3.05
N GLY A 9 -7.34 0.07 -2.78
CA GLY A 9 -7.37 -0.88 -1.66
C GLY A 9 -6.66 -0.42 -0.39
N GLY A 10 -6.01 0.75 -0.36
CA GLY A 10 -5.28 1.24 0.81
C GLY A 10 -3.97 1.97 0.48
N CYS A 11 -3.18 2.27 1.51
CA CYS A 11 -1.87 2.90 1.40
C CYS A 11 -0.75 1.93 1.82
N PHE A 12 0.25 1.77 0.95
CA PHE A 12 1.40 0.88 1.17
C PHE A 12 2.66 1.72 1.35
N GLN A 13 3.37 1.53 2.45
CA GLN A 13 4.59 2.30 2.73
C GLN A 13 5.77 1.76 1.90
N LEU A 14 6.49 2.65 1.20
CA LEU A 14 7.75 2.32 0.54
C LEU A 14 8.92 2.35 1.53
N LYS A 15 9.91 1.51 1.25
CA LYS A 15 11.22 1.51 1.90
C LYS A 15 12.12 2.62 1.31
N GLY A 16 13.09 3.06 2.11
CA GLY A 16 14.06 4.09 1.73
C GLY A 16 15.16 3.64 0.76
N ASP A 17 15.18 2.37 0.36
CA ASP A 17 16.21 1.82 -0.53
C ASP A 17 15.55 1.28 -1.81
N THR A 18 14.96 0.09 -1.72
CA THR A 18 14.24 -0.57 -2.81
C THR A 18 12.99 -1.21 -2.25
N THR A 19 11.87 -0.97 -2.92
CA THR A 19 10.57 -1.54 -2.59
C THR A 19 10.11 -2.40 -3.75
N THR A 20 9.90 -3.68 -3.50
CA THR A 20 9.50 -4.65 -4.51
C THR A 20 7.98 -4.80 -4.54
N ILE A 21 7.40 -4.80 -5.73
CA ILE A 21 5.96 -4.87 -5.96
C ILE A 21 5.64 -6.14 -6.75
N GLY A 22 4.68 -6.92 -6.26
CA GLY A 22 4.24 -8.14 -6.94
C GLY A 22 3.09 -8.83 -6.22
N SER A 23 2.67 -9.98 -6.75
CA SER A 23 1.59 -10.78 -6.15
C SER A 23 2.08 -11.78 -5.09
N GLN A 24 3.40 -12.02 -5.04
CA GLN A 24 3.98 -13.00 -4.13
C GLN A 24 4.00 -12.45 -2.68
N PRO A 25 3.68 -13.26 -1.66
CA PRO A 25 3.77 -12.85 -0.25
C PRO A 25 5.19 -12.47 0.23
N GLY A 26 6.22 -12.68 -0.58
CA GLY A 26 7.60 -12.23 -0.31
C GLY A 26 7.93 -10.83 -0.83
N ALA A 27 7.01 -10.16 -1.54
CA ALA A 27 7.19 -8.79 -1.99
C ALA A 27 6.92 -7.80 -0.85
N ASP A 28 7.56 -6.62 -0.90
CA ASP A 28 7.30 -5.55 0.07
C ASP A 28 5.88 -5.00 -0.05
N ILE A 29 5.38 -4.92 -1.29
CA ILE A 29 4.02 -4.52 -1.61
C ILE A 29 3.37 -5.67 -2.37
N VAL A 30 2.42 -6.32 -1.70
CA VAL A 30 1.68 -7.45 -2.25
C VAL A 30 0.39 -6.94 -2.89
N LEU A 31 0.29 -7.03 -4.22
CA LEU A 31 -0.87 -6.64 -5.00
C LEU A 31 -1.63 -7.87 -5.50
N GLN A 32 -2.82 -8.10 -4.95
CA GLN A 32 -3.70 -9.20 -5.34
C GLN A 32 -4.61 -8.79 -6.51
N SER A 33 -4.03 -8.37 -7.64
CA SER A 33 -4.78 -7.99 -8.84
C SER A 33 -4.52 -8.94 -10.01
N ALA A 34 -5.56 -9.16 -10.82
CA ALA A 34 -5.46 -9.97 -12.03
C ALA A 34 -4.48 -9.32 -13.02
N GLY A 35 -3.46 -10.08 -13.44
CA GLY A 35 -2.40 -9.60 -14.33
C GLY A 35 -1.16 -9.00 -13.64
N VAL A 36 -1.08 -9.06 -12.31
CA VAL A 36 0.16 -8.74 -11.58
C VAL A 36 1.01 -9.99 -11.44
N ALA A 37 2.31 -9.88 -11.72
CA ALA A 37 3.27 -10.99 -11.63
C ALA A 37 3.84 -11.10 -10.21
N ASP A 38 4.42 -12.26 -9.86
CA ASP A 38 5.08 -12.47 -8.56
C ASP A 38 6.18 -11.43 -8.28
N ARG A 39 6.97 -11.10 -9.30
CA ARG A 39 7.88 -9.95 -9.34
C ARG A 39 7.50 -9.08 -10.53
N HIS A 40 6.69 -8.06 -10.29
CA HIS A 40 6.16 -7.22 -11.36
C HIS A 40 7.06 -6.01 -11.59
N ALA A 41 7.31 -5.21 -10.54
CA ALA A 41 8.14 -4.03 -10.61
C ALA A 41 8.88 -3.80 -9.28
N ALA A 42 9.90 -2.94 -9.30
CA ALA A 42 10.52 -2.41 -8.10
C ALA A 42 10.64 -0.90 -8.17
N VAL A 43 10.38 -0.24 -7.06
CA VAL A 43 10.61 1.20 -6.90
C VAL A 43 11.88 1.37 -6.07
N LYS A 44 12.89 1.96 -6.68
CA LYS A 44 14.12 2.40 -6.03
C LYS A 44 13.98 3.85 -5.60
N PHE A 45 14.38 4.15 -4.37
CA PHE A 45 14.51 5.51 -3.89
C PHE A 45 15.99 5.87 -3.79
N SER A 46 16.39 6.95 -4.44
CA SER A 46 17.73 7.53 -4.31
C SER A 46 17.64 8.70 -3.35
N ALA A 47 18.14 8.53 -2.11
CA ALA A 47 18.16 9.58 -1.10
C ALA A 47 19.13 10.72 -1.47
N SER A 48 20.17 10.45 -2.26
CA SER A 48 21.14 11.45 -2.74
C SER A 48 20.50 12.47 -3.67
N ASP A 49 19.63 12.01 -4.57
CA ASP A 49 19.00 12.81 -5.63
C ASP A 49 17.53 13.12 -5.34
N ASN A 50 17.06 12.67 -4.18
CA ASN A 50 15.67 12.68 -3.74
C ASN A 50 14.68 12.26 -4.84
N SER A 51 14.98 11.15 -5.52
CA SER A 51 14.20 10.70 -6.66
C SER A 51 13.83 9.23 -6.61
N PHE A 52 12.64 8.94 -7.12
CA PHE A 52 12.15 7.59 -7.24
C PHE A 52 12.38 7.09 -8.67
N THR A 53 12.75 5.83 -8.79
CA THR A 53 12.93 5.17 -10.07
C THR A 53 12.14 3.88 -10.03
N LEU A 54 11.13 3.79 -10.89
CA LEU A 54 10.38 2.57 -11.09
C LEU A 54 11.05 1.73 -12.16
N GLN A 55 11.32 0.48 -11.84
CA GLN A 55 11.91 -0.51 -12.71
C GLN A 55 10.94 -1.66 -12.91
N ASP A 56 10.51 -1.87 -14.15
CA ASP A 56 9.67 -3.01 -14.53
C ASP A 56 10.53 -4.26 -14.76
N PHE A 57 10.10 -5.42 -14.23
CA PHE A 57 10.79 -6.71 -14.41
C PHE A 57 10.18 -7.53 -15.54
N ASN A 58 9.91 -6.89 -16.68
CA ASN A 58 9.28 -7.50 -17.84
C ASN A 58 7.92 -8.13 -17.49
N SER A 59 7.07 -7.32 -16.86
CA SER A 59 5.75 -7.77 -16.50
C SER A 59 4.90 -8.09 -17.74
N PRO A 60 4.05 -9.13 -17.69
CA PRO A 60 3.32 -9.63 -18.86
C PRO A 60 2.32 -8.64 -19.47
N HIS A 61 1.86 -7.65 -18.69
CA HIS A 61 0.94 -6.61 -19.13
C HIS A 61 1.57 -5.22 -19.20
N GLY A 62 2.84 -5.10 -18.78
CA GLY A 62 3.55 -3.83 -18.65
C GLY A 62 3.14 -3.03 -17.43
N THR A 63 3.98 -2.05 -17.10
CA THR A 63 3.70 -1.02 -16.10
C THR A 63 3.34 0.27 -16.82
N PHE A 64 2.43 1.08 -16.27
CA PHE A 64 2.09 2.39 -16.81
C PHE A 64 2.39 3.48 -15.77
N VAL A 65 2.98 4.58 -16.19
CA VAL A 65 3.28 5.74 -15.34
C VAL A 65 2.66 6.97 -15.99
N ASN A 66 1.72 7.61 -15.31
CA ASN A 66 1.03 8.81 -15.81
C ASN A 66 0.45 8.60 -17.23
N SER A 67 -0.15 7.43 -17.47
CA SER A 67 -0.65 6.95 -18.79
C SER A 67 0.43 6.61 -19.83
N CYS A 68 1.71 6.76 -19.53
CA CYS A 68 2.81 6.32 -20.38
C CYS A 68 3.19 4.87 -20.06
N GLN A 69 3.20 3.99 -21.06
CA GLN A 69 3.64 2.61 -20.87
C GLN A 69 5.16 2.55 -20.67
N VAL A 70 5.58 1.90 -19.60
CA VAL A 70 6.97 1.65 -19.23
C VAL A 70 7.15 0.14 -19.16
N GLN A 71 7.88 -0.39 -20.13
CA GLN A 71 8.15 -1.82 -20.25
C GLN A 71 9.65 -2.03 -20.38
N ASN A 72 10.21 -2.93 -19.55
CA ASN A 72 11.64 -3.25 -19.55
C ASN A 72 12.55 -2.01 -19.48
N ALA A 73 12.11 -0.99 -18.74
CA ALA A 73 12.82 0.27 -18.59
C ALA A 73 12.73 0.74 -17.13
N ALA A 74 13.72 1.53 -16.74
CA ALA A 74 13.71 2.25 -15.49
C ALA A 74 13.26 3.70 -15.77
N VAL A 75 12.14 4.10 -15.19
CA VAL A 75 11.57 5.44 -15.34
C VAL A 75 11.69 6.21 -14.03
N ARG A 76 12.05 7.49 -14.11
CA ARG A 76 12.06 8.36 -12.93
C ARG A 76 10.64 8.82 -12.64
N VAL A 77 10.21 8.66 -11.39
CA VAL A 77 8.87 9.04 -10.91
C VAL A 77 8.99 9.98 -9.72
N GLY A 78 7.98 10.81 -9.53
CA GLY A 78 7.90 11.82 -8.49
C GLY A 78 6.62 11.73 -7.67
N PRO A 79 6.55 12.46 -6.54
CA PRO A 79 5.32 12.57 -5.77
C PRO A 79 4.18 13.14 -6.63
N GLY A 80 3.01 12.50 -6.60
CA GLY A 80 1.82 12.80 -7.40
C GLY A 80 1.70 11.96 -8.68
N ASP A 81 2.71 11.18 -9.05
CA ASP A 81 2.61 10.30 -10.21
C ASP A 81 1.69 9.11 -9.98
N ILE A 82 0.89 8.78 -11.01
CA ILE A 82 0.00 7.63 -11.03
C ILE A 82 0.71 6.44 -11.68
N LEU A 83 0.94 5.38 -10.91
CA LEU A 83 1.55 4.13 -11.32
C LEU A 83 0.46 3.07 -11.47
N SER A 84 0.29 2.49 -12.66
CA SER A 84 -0.69 1.43 -12.89
C SER A 84 0.01 0.13 -13.25
N PHE A 85 -0.44 -0.96 -12.62
CA PHE A 85 0.16 -2.29 -12.78
C PHE A 85 -0.87 -3.30 -13.27
N GLY A 86 -0.48 -4.11 -14.24
CA GLY A 86 -1.32 -5.20 -14.75
C GLY A 86 -2.46 -4.75 -15.68
N THR A 87 -3.28 -5.73 -16.10
CA THR A 87 -4.42 -5.51 -17.01
C THR A 87 -5.64 -4.93 -16.31
N ALA A 88 -5.78 -5.16 -15.00
CA ALA A 88 -6.94 -4.77 -14.21
C ALA A 88 -6.95 -3.28 -13.81
N GLY A 89 -5.96 -2.49 -14.25
CA GLY A 89 -5.96 -1.04 -14.01
C GLY A 89 -5.77 -0.64 -12.55
N ALA A 90 -5.05 -1.46 -11.76
CA ALA A 90 -4.72 -1.11 -10.38
C ALA A 90 -3.75 0.09 -10.39
N SER A 91 -4.30 1.28 -10.18
CA SER A 91 -3.58 2.54 -10.16
C SER A 91 -3.23 2.96 -8.73
N PHE A 92 -2.01 3.45 -8.57
CA PHE A 92 -1.41 3.83 -7.30
C PHE A 92 -0.77 5.20 -7.45
N GLU A 93 -1.14 6.12 -6.59
CA GLU A 93 -0.53 7.44 -6.51
C GLU A 93 0.71 7.38 -5.60
N LEU A 94 1.84 7.90 -6.07
CA LEU A 94 3.05 8.03 -5.25
C LEU A 94 2.95 9.27 -4.35
N VAL A 95 2.85 9.07 -3.04
CA VAL A 95 2.75 10.15 -2.05
C VAL A 95 4.00 10.15 -1.18
N VAL A 96 4.64 11.31 -0.99
CA VAL A 96 5.86 11.42 -0.17
C VAL A 96 5.60 12.37 1.00
N ASP A 97 5.70 11.85 2.21
CA ASP A 97 5.67 12.62 3.46
C ASP A 97 7.05 13.26 3.64
N GLY A 98 7.16 14.49 3.12
CA GLY A 98 8.38 15.28 3.08
C GLY A 98 8.53 16.21 1.87
N ALA A 99 7.73 16.04 0.82
CA ALA A 99 7.64 16.99 -0.29
C ALA A 99 6.34 17.79 -0.16
N ALA A 100 6.42 19.09 -0.38
CA ALA A 100 5.32 20.04 -0.28
C ALA A 100 4.02 19.50 -0.92
N GLN A 101 2.95 19.54 -0.14
CA GLN A 101 1.59 19.19 -0.50
C GLN A 101 1.19 19.98 -1.76
N VAL A 102 1.04 19.33 -2.91
CA VAL A 102 0.23 19.92 -3.99
C VAL A 102 -1.15 19.30 -3.83
N GLY A 103 -2.09 20.15 -3.40
CA GLY A 103 -3.34 19.74 -2.79
C GLY A 103 -4.23 18.93 -3.72
N VAL A 104 -4.62 17.75 -3.24
CA VAL A 104 -5.98 17.25 -3.43
C VAL A 104 -6.51 16.90 -2.06
N GLY A 105 -7.48 17.69 -1.60
CA GLY A 105 -8.19 17.46 -0.36
C GLY A 105 -8.85 16.09 -0.39
N MET A 106 -8.28 15.13 0.32
CA MET A 106 -9.02 13.95 0.76
C MET A 106 -9.19 14.07 2.26
N SER A 107 -10.43 14.42 2.59
CA SER A 107 -11.04 14.44 3.89
C SER A 107 -10.55 13.30 4.76
N ARG A 108 -10.21 13.68 6.00
CA ARG A 108 -9.94 12.79 7.12
C ARG A 108 -11.04 11.74 7.26
N GLU A 109 -10.80 10.53 6.75
CA GLU A 109 -11.52 9.33 7.18
C GLU A 109 -10.53 8.28 7.68
N ARG A 110 -10.13 8.52 8.94
CA ARG A 110 -10.05 7.54 10.03
C ARG A 110 -9.96 6.07 9.57
N CYS A 111 -8.75 5.61 9.27
CA CYS A 111 -8.42 4.18 9.28
C CYS A 111 -8.59 3.66 10.72
N GLN A 112 -9.79 3.18 11.05
CA GLN A 112 -10.01 2.40 12.27
C GLN A 112 -9.60 0.96 11.99
N GLY A 113 -8.38 0.62 12.39
CA GLY A 113 -8.02 -0.74 12.68
C GLY A 113 -8.91 -1.25 13.82
N LYS A 114 -9.73 -2.26 13.53
CA LYS A 114 -10.43 -3.03 14.55
C LYS A 114 -10.24 -4.50 14.25
N VAL A 115 -9.43 -5.16 15.07
CA VAL A 115 -9.56 -6.51 15.66
C VAL A 115 -8.22 -6.86 16.35
N PRO A 116 -8.12 -7.83 17.30
CA PRO A 116 -9.15 -8.66 17.95
C PRO A 116 -8.98 -8.73 19.49
N GLY A 117 -9.85 -9.49 20.16
CA GLY A 117 -9.43 -10.35 21.28
C GLY A 117 -9.84 -9.92 22.70
N ASP A 118 -10.71 -10.76 23.27
CA ASP A 118 -10.68 -11.27 24.64
C ASP A 118 -10.35 -10.36 25.83
N VAL A 119 -11.34 -10.20 26.72
CA VAL A 119 -11.24 -10.70 28.10
C VAL A 119 -12.64 -10.99 28.65
N GLY A 120 -12.89 -12.27 28.92
CA GLY A 120 -13.94 -12.71 29.83
C GLY A 120 -13.59 -12.44 31.31
N TRP A 121 -14.52 -12.84 32.19
CA TRP A 121 -14.55 -12.75 33.65
C TRP A 121 -15.36 -11.58 34.23
N VAL A 122 -16.69 -11.72 34.19
CA VAL A 122 -17.56 -11.17 35.24
C VAL A 122 -17.81 -12.27 36.26
N GLY A 123 -17.04 -12.24 37.35
CA GLY A 123 -17.45 -12.86 38.60
C GLY A 123 -18.50 -11.95 39.26
N MET A 124 -19.74 -12.42 39.34
CA MET A 124 -20.77 -11.78 40.17
C MET A 124 -21.09 -12.66 41.37
N SER A 125 -20.62 -12.13 42.49
CA SER A 125 -20.98 -12.51 43.85
C SER A 125 -22.49 -12.42 44.10
N ARG A 126 -22.95 -13.37 44.93
CA ARG A 126 -23.95 -13.26 46.02
C ARG A 126 -25.32 -12.64 45.67
N GLU A 127 -26.38 -13.40 45.94
CA GLU A 127 -27.29 -13.21 47.11
C GLU A 127 -28.70 -13.80 46.87
N GLY A 128 -29.32 -14.31 47.94
CA GLY A 128 -30.78 -14.51 48.04
C GLY A 128 -31.25 -15.96 47.84
N SER A 129 -31.30 -16.82 48.86
CA SER A 129 -32.47 -16.98 49.76
C SER A 129 -33.81 -16.84 49.06
N ARG A 130 -34.61 -17.93 48.93
CA ARG A 130 -36.02 -18.26 49.33
C ARG A 130 -36.30 -19.66 48.71
N GLY A 131 -36.60 -20.77 49.39
CA GLY A 131 -37.70 -21.03 50.32
C GLY A 131 -38.83 -21.80 49.61
N ARG A 132 -39.36 -22.86 50.27
CA ARG A 132 -40.61 -23.66 50.00
C ARG A 132 -40.55 -24.77 48.92
N TRP A 133 -41.14 -25.95 49.10
CA TRP A 133 -41.87 -26.64 50.19
C TRP A 133 -41.51 -28.13 50.09
#